data_AF-A0A9P5EAH5-F1
#
_entry.id   AF-A0A9P5EAH5-F1
#
_cell.length_a   1.000
_cell.length_b   1.000
_cell.length_c   1.000
_cell.angle_alpha   90.00
_cell.angle_beta   90.00
_cell.angle_gamma   90.00
#
_symmetry.space_group_name_H-M   'P 1'
#
loop_
_entity.id
_entity.type
_entity.pdbx_description
1 polymer ?
#
loop_
_entity_poly.entity_id
_entity_poly.type
_entity_poly.pdbx_seq_one_letter_code
_entity_poly.pdbx_strand_id
1 'polypeptide(L)'
;MSSSLAPHEMSDLDIFLADRDAPKAAAASEWANTPEGWAEILRKCSYTRTKWYFPTLQTLGPIPEGLTNPLGTPTADVGLFDKLPGDIMSKILLHLDVNSFRAFRNVNAKAHMITETVLDCKDVMSHGSTAFINIVRTGLSRHITIGEIYLALTSPKCGFCE
;
A
#
# COMPACT_ATOMS: atom_id res chain seq x y z
N MET A 1 -8.12 -40.98 -6.86
CA MET A 1 -8.37 -39.57 -6.50
C MET A 1 -7.19 -39.10 -5.67
N SER A 2 -6.12 -38.63 -6.32
CA SER A 2 -4.95 -38.08 -5.62
C SER A 2 -5.20 -36.61 -5.38
N SER A 3 -5.36 -36.23 -4.12
CA SER A 3 -5.39 -34.85 -3.67
C SER A 3 -3.94 -34.40 -3.49
N SER A 4 -3.38 -33.71 -4.48
CA SER A 4 -2.10 -33.03 -4.32
C SER A 4 -2.33 -31.73 -3.55
N LEU A 5 -2.02 -31.71 -2.25
CA LEU A 5 -1.71 -30.46 -1.58
C LEU A 5 -0.45 -29.91 -2.24
N ALA A 6 -0.59 -28.89 -3.07
CA ALA A 6 0.53 -28.03 -3.42
C ALA A 6 0.98 -27.34 -2.11
N PRO A 7 2.30 -27.22 -1.86
CA PRO A 7 2.76 -26.39 -0.76
C PRO A 7 2.27 -24.96 -1.06
N HIS A 8 1.63 -24.32 -0.08
CA HIS A 8 1.27 -22.91 -0.16
C HIS A 8 2.60 -22.15 -0.29
N GLU A 9 2.98 -21.77 -1.51
CA GLU A 9 4.08 -20.84 -1.73
C GLU A 9 3.79 -19.60 -0.87
N MET A 10 4.76 -19.19 -0.06
CA MET A 10 4.64 -17.97 0.73
C MET A 10 4.41 -16.80 -0.25
N SER A 11 3.42 -15.96 0.04
CA SER A 11 3.22 -14.74 -0.76
C SER A 11 4.49 -13.88 -0.67
N ASP A 12 4.80 -13.13 -1.73
CA ASP A 12 5.87 -12.12 -1.71
C ASP A 12 5.68 -11.13 -0.53
N LEU A 13 4.43 -10.92 -0.11
CA LEU A 13 4.09 -10.14 1.09
C LEU A 13 4.53 -10.84 2.39
N ASP A 14 4.35 -12.16 2.49
CA ASP A 14 4.76 -12.93 3.66
C ASP A 14 6.29 -12.93 3.80
N ILE A 15 7.00 -13.03 2.68
CA ILE A 15 8.47 -12.94 2.63
C ILE A 15 8.93 -11.55 3.09
N PHE A 16 8.32 -10.49 2.57
CA PHE A 16 8.63 -9.12 2.97
C PHE A 16 8.41 -8.86 4.46
N LEU A 17 7.28 -9.33 5.00
CA LEU A 17 6.97 -9.14 6.42
C LEU A 17 7.93 -9.94 7.32
N ALA A 18 8.38 -11.11 6.87
CA ALA A 18 9.40 -11.89 7.57
C ALA A 18 10.77 -11.18 7.56
N ASP A 19 11.18 -10.63 6.42
CA ASP A 19 12.45 -9.88 6.29
C ASP A 19 12.43 -8.56 7.08
N ARG A 20 11.27 -7.91 7.18
CA ARG A 20 11.09 -6.68 7.96
C ARG A 20 11.37 -6.89 9.45
N ASP A 21 10.96 -8.03 9.99
CA ASP A 21 11.10 -8.37 11.39
C ASP A 21 12.48 -9.00 11.72
N ALA A 22 13.31 -9.26 10.71
CA ALA A 22 14.66 -9.78 10.88
C ALA A 22 15.63 -8.69 11.41
N PRO A 23 16.60 -9.04 12.29
CA PRO A 23 17.58 -8.09 12.78
C PRO A 23 18.47 -7.57 11.63
N LYS A 24 18.27 -6.32 11.24
CA LYS A 24 18.92 -5.70 10.09
C LYS A 24 20.30 -5.16 10.45
N ALA A 25 21.35 -5.65 9.78
CA ALA A 25 22.66 -5.01 9.79
C ALA A 25 22.61 -3.70 8.99
N ALA A 26 23.10 -2.61 9.59
CA ALA A 26 23.07 -1.28 9.01
C ALA A 26 24.04 -1.17 7.83
N ALA A 27 23.50 -1.06 6.61
CA ALA A 27 24.23 -0.55 5.45
C ALA A 27 23.58 0.78 5.04
N ALA A 28 24.20 1.88 5.45
CA ALA A 28 23.84 3.21 4.97
C ALA A 28 24.35 3.36 3.53
N SER A 29 23.47 3.62 2.58
CA SER A 29 23.84 3.79 1.18
C SER A 29 24.19 5.26 0.90
N GLU A 30 25.46 5.50 0.58
CA GLU A 30 26.17 6.79 0.55
C GLU A 30 25.97 7.62 -0.74
N TRP A 31 24.88 7.42 -1.49
CA TRP A 31 24.75 7.93 -2.87
C TRP A 31 23.89 9.19 -3.06
N ALA A 32 23.38 9.80 -1.99
CA ALA A 32 22.37 10.87 -2.09
C ALA A 32 22.91 12.32 -2.25
N ASN A 33 24.22 12.54 -2.37
CA ASN A 33 24.81 13.89 -2.25
C ASN A 33 25.44 14.45 -3.54
N THR A 34 25.01 14.03 -4.74
CA THR A 34 25.45 14.65 -5.99
C THR A 34 24.28 15.35 -6.73
N PRO A 35 24.48 16.57 -7.27
CA PRO A 35 23.42 17.31 -7.99
C PRO A 35 22.83 16.54 -9.19
N GLU A 36 23.64 15.70 -9.83
CA GLU A 36 23.24 14.86 -10.95
C GLU A 36 22.36 13.68 -10.52
N GLY A 37 22.50 13.24 -9.27
CA GLY A 37 21.63 12.23 -8.66
C GLY A 37 20.20 12.71 -8.54
N TRP A 38 19.96 13.98 -8.18
CA TRP A 38 18.61 14.53 -8.02
C TRP A 38 17.83 14.57 -9.33
N ALA A 39 18.46 14.98 -10.43
CA ALA A 39 17.82 15.02 -11.74
C ALA A 39 17.45 13.61 -12.22
N GLU A 40 18.33 12.63 -12.00
CA GLU A 40 18.08 11.22 -12.34
C GLU A 40 17.00 10.58 -11.45
N ILE A 41 17.00 10.89 -10.15
CA ILE A 41 15.93 10.50 -9.22
C ILE A 41 14.61 11.10 -9.68
N LEU A 42 14.55 12.40 -9.96
CA LEU A 42 13.34 13.06 -10.44
C LEU A 42 12.89 12.46 -11.77
N ARG A 43 13.78 12.13 -12.70
CA ARG A 43 13.44 11.47 -13.96
C ARG A 43 12.84 10.08 -13.75
N LYS A 44 13.41 9.27 -12.84
CA LYS A 44 12.87 7.95 -12.50
C LYS A 44 11.54 8.04 -11.74
N CYS A 45 11.40 9.00 -10.84
CA CYS A 45 10.19 9.19 -10.03
C CYS A 45 9.06 9.95 -10.76
N SER A 46 9.39 10.75 -11.77
CA SER A 46 8.43 11.45 -12.65
C SER A 46 8.04 10.63 -13.88
N TYR A 47 8.57 9.42 -14.03
CA TYR A 47 8.14 8.50 -15.07
C TYR A 47 6.70 8.07 -14.82
N THR A 48 5.76 8.74 -15.50
CA THR A 48 4.37 8.32 -15.58
C THR A 48 4.33 7.00 -16.32
N ARG A 49 4.21 5.88 -15.59
CA ARG A 49 4.17 4.54 -16.17
C ARG A 49 2.97 4.43 -17.10
N THR A 50 3.18 4.55 -18.41
CA THR A 50 2.13 4.59 -19.44
C THR A 50 1.23 3.36 -19.43
N LYS A 51 1.73 2.22 -18.95
CA LYS A 51 0.96 0.98 -18.76
C LYS A 51 -0.11 1.07 -17.66
N TRP A 52 0.10 1.91 -16.64
CA TRP A 52 -0.84 2.17 -15.54
C TRP A 52 -1.53 3.53 -15.67
N TYR A 53 -1.04 4.34 -16.61
CA TYR A 53 -1.73 5.51 -17.13
C TYR A 53 -2.79 5.03 -18.10
N PHE A 54 -3.99 4.78 -17.59
CA PHE A 54 -5.16 4.55 -18.40
C PHE A 54 -5.91 5.89 -18.53
N PRO A 55 -5.64 6.71 -19.57
CA PRO A 55 -6.35 7.98 -19.76
C PRO A 55 -7.87 7.78 -19.90
N THR A 56 -8.31 6.60 -20.34
CA THR A 56 -9.71 6.17 -20.36
C THR A 56 -10.32 5.95 -18.96
N LEU A 57 -9.51 5.68 -17.93
CA LEU A 57 -9.96 5.65 -16.53
C LEU A 57 -9.94 7.05 -15.90
N GLN A 58 -9.20 8.01 -16.47
CA GLN A 58 -9.20 9.42 -16.03
C GLN A 58 -10.56 10.08 -16.28
N THR A 59 -11.28 9.61 -17.30
CA THR A 59 -12.67 9.96 -17.61
C THR A 59 -13.71 9.17 -16.81
N LEU A 60 -13.32 8.18 -16.00
CA LEU A 60 -14.26 7.36 -15.23
C LEU A 60 -14.65 8.03 -13.91
N GLY A 61 -15.64 8.91 -13.99
CA GLY A 61 -16.51 9.28 -12.87
C GLY A 61 -15.81 9.89 -11.65
N PRO A 62 -16.60 10.26 -10.63
CA PRO A 62 -16.08 10.84 -9.40
C PRO A 62 -15.13 9.88 -8.68
N ILE A 63 -14.15 10.43 -7.95
CA ILE A 63 -13.24 9.67 -7.10
C ILE A 63 -14.07 8.81 -6.14
N PRO A 64 -13.73 7.52 -5.94
CA PRO A 64 -14.47 6.67 -5.01
C PRO A 64 -14.60 7.33 -3.63
N GLU A 65 -15.83 7.41 -3.11
CA GLU A 65 -16.14 8.04 -1.83
C GLU A 65 -15.25 7.54 -0.68
N GLY A 66 -14.88 8.41 0.26
CA GLY A 66 -14.03 8.03 1.39
C GLY A 66 -12.54 7.90 1.07
N LEU A 67 -12.11 8.34 -0.11
CA LEU A 67 -10.69 8.62 -0.39
C LEU A 67 -10.31 10.07 -0.05
N THR A 68 -11.20 11.02 -0.29
CA THR A 68 -10.91 12.46 -0.23
C THR A 68 -11.30 13.14 1.08
N ASN A 69 -12.13 12.53 1.91
CA ASN A 69 -12.71 13.22 3.06
C ASN A 69 -12.05 12.74 4.37
N PRO A 70 -11.37 13.63 5.12
CA PRO A 70 -11.04 13.33 6.50
C PRO A 70 -12.35 13.21 7.28
N LEU A 71 -12.55 12.08 7.93
CA LEU A 71 -13.73 11.83 8.76
C LEU A 71 -13.64 12.64 10.06
N GLY A 72 -13.76 13.97 10.01
CA GLY A 72 -13.90 14.82 11.20
C GLY A 72 -12.91 14.53 12.36
N THR A 73 -13.33 14.82 13.59
CA THR A 73 -12.56 14.49 14.80
C THR A 73 -12.91 13.09 15.34
N PRO A 74 -11.95 12.35 15.91
CA PRO A 74 -12.18 11.04 16.52
C PRO A 74 -13.10 11.07 17.75
N THR A 75 -14.41 10.89 17.53
CA THR A 75 -15.39 10.83 18.63
C THR A 75 -15.75 9.41 19.06
N ALA A 76 -15.51 8.40 18.19
CA ALA A 76 -15.89 7.01 18.44
C ALA A 76 -14.67 6.09 18.60
N ASP A 77 -14.81 5.11 19.49
CA ASP A 77 -13.87 4.01 19.75
C ASP A 77 -13.86 3.03 18.55
N VAL A 78 -12.70 2.47 18.19
CA VAL A 78 -12.58 1.37 17.20
C VAL A 78 -12.79 0.00 17.87
N GLY A 79 -13.08 0.00 19.18
CA GLY A 79 -13.47 -1.16 19.95
C GLY A 79 -12.28 -2.07 20.23
N LEU A 80 -12.35 -3.33 19.79
CA LEU A 80 -11.29 -4.31 20.06
C LEU A 80 -9.97 -3.94 19.38
N PHE A 81 -10.03 -3.23 18.25
CA PHE A 81 -8.86 -2.77 17.51
C PHE A 81 -7.98 -1.80 18.32
N ASP A 82 -8.57 -1.03 19.22
CA ASP A 82 -7.81 -0.10 20.08
C ASP A 82 -7.02 -0.79 21.19
N LYS A 83 -7.24 -2.08 21.40
CA LYS A 83 -6.49 -2.90 22.37
C LYS A 83 -5.33 -3.65 21.72
N LEU A 84 -5.21 -3.62 20.40
CA LEU A 84 -4.15 -4.34 19.69
C LEU A 84 -2.83 -3.56 19.77
N PRO A 85 -1.68 -4.26 19.95
CA PRO A 85 -0.38 -3.65 19.77
C PRO A 85 -0.22 -3.09 18.35
N GLY A 86 0.50 -1.97 18.22
CA GLY A 86 0.70 -1.28 16.94
C GLY A 86 1.28 -2.18 15.84
N ASP A 87 2.18 -3.11 16.21
CA ASP A 87 2.80 -4.04 15.26
C ASP A 87 1.79 -5.01 14.66
N ILE A 88 0.86 -5.50 15.48
CA ILE A 88 -0.21 -6.40 15.05
C ILE A 88 -1.20 -5.64 14.17
N MET A 89 -1.53 -4.40 14.54
CA MET A 89 -2.38 -3.53 13.73
C MET A 89 -1.78 -3.30 12.35
N SER A 90 -0.49 -2.94 12.29
CA SER A 90 0.24 -2.75 11.03
C SER A 90 0.17 -3.99 10.13
N LYS A 91 0.43 -5.17 10.69
CA LYS A 91 0.34 -6.44 9.94
C LYS A 91 -1.06 -6.70 9.41
N ILE A 92 -2.10 -6.48 10.21
CA ILE A 92 -3.50 -6.66 9.79
C ILE A 92 -3.80 -5.71 8.63
N LEU A 93 -3.47 -4.42 8.75
CA LEU A 93 -3.76 -3.43 7.73
C LEU A 93 -3.08 -3.74 6.39
N LEU A 94 -1.87 -4.29 6.41
CA LEU A 94 -1.16 -4.69 5.19
C LEU A 94 -1.78 -5.89 4.49
N HIS A 95 -2.44 -6.78 5.23
CA HIS A 95 -3.15 -7.92 4.66
C HIS A 95 -4.58 -7.59 4.21
N LEU A 96 -5.10 -6.41 4.53
CA LEU A 96 -6.41 -6.01 4.03
C LEU A 96 -6.35 -5.80 2.52
N ASP A 97 -7.35 -6.36 1.83
CA ASP A 97 -7.63 -6.01 0.44
C ASP A 97 -8.04 -4.53 0.34
N VAL A 98 -7.82 -3.92 -0.84
CA VAL A 98 -8.14 -2.49 -1.08
C VAL A 98 -9.57 -2.13 -0.71
N ASN A 99 -10.54 -3.04 -0.91
CA ASN A 99 -11.94 -2.79 -0.55
C ASN A 99 -12.14 -2.80 0.97
N SER A 100 -11.61 -3.80 1.67
CA SER A 100 -11.68 -3.93 3.13
C SER A 100 -10.91 -2.82 3.85
N PHE A 101 -9.74 -2.42 3.32
CA PHE A 101 -8.98 -1.29 3.83
C PHE A 101 -9.76 0.02 3.69
N ARG A 102 -10.34 0.27 2.51
CA ARG A 102 -11.21 1.45 2.28
C ARG A 102 -12.41 1.41 3.22
N ALA A 103 -13.04 0.26 3.43
CA ALA A 103 -14.15 0.14 4.36
C ALA A 103 -13.70 0.48 5.79
N PHE A 104 -12.62 -0.13 6.28
CA PHE A 104 -12.05 0.13 7.61
C PHE A 104 -11.73 1.61 7.83
N ARG A 105 -10.98 2.21 6.89
CA ARG A 105 -10.60 3.63 6.92
C ARG A 105 -11.83 4.55 7.02
N ASN A 106 -12.96 4.13 6.46
CA ASN A 106 -14.18 4.91 6.42
C ASN A 106 -15.17 4.60 7.56
N VAL A 107 -14.88 3.65 8.46
CA VAL A 107 -15.76 3.32 9.59
C VAL A 107 -15.88 4.50 10.54
N ASN A 108 -14.75 5.09 10.94
CA ASN A 108 -14.72 6.25 11.81
C ASN A 108 -13.39 7.03 11.66
N ALA A 109 -13.40 8.24 12.20
CA ALA A 109 -12.26 9.15 12.30
C ALA A 109 -10.99 8.53 12.92
N LYS A 110 -11.15 7.63 13.90
CA LYS A 110 -10.03 7.00 14.60
C LYS A 110 -9.37 5.91 13.74
N ALA A 111 -10.17 5.08 13.06
CA ALA A 111 -9.72 4.11 12.08
C ALA A 111 -8.99 4.80 10.92
N HIS A 112 -9.53 5.92 10.44
CA HIS A 112 -8.83 6.78 9.48
C HIS A 112 -7.46 7.22 10.00
N MET A 113 -7.40 7.77 11.21
CA MET A 113 -6.14 8.19 11.83
C MET A 113 -5.16 7.02 11.97
N ILE A 114 -5.61 5.83 12.36
CA ILE A 114 -4.77 4.63 12.45
C ILE A 114 -4.16 4.28 11.09
N THR A 115 -4.94 4.36 10.00
CA THR A 115 -4.40 4.12 8.65
C THR A 115 -3.37 5.15 8.20
N GLU A 116 -3.43 6.37 8.74
CA GLU A 116 -2.47 7.45 8.45
C GLU A 116 -1.24 7.42 9.37
N THR A 117 -1.29 6.73 10.52
CA THR A 117 -0.13 6.56 11.41
C THR A 117 0.77 5.40 11.00
N VAL A 118 0.22 4.35 10.38
CA VAL A 118 1.00 3.24 9.85
C VAL A 118 1.70 3.66 8.56
N LEU A 119 3.03 3.80 8.62
CA LEU A 119 3.87 4.33 7.53
C LEU A 119 3.62 3.64 6.20
N ASP A 120 3.56 2.30 6.20
CA ASP A 120 3.37 1.52 4.99
C ASP A 120 2.02 1.85 4.28
N CYS A 121 0.94 1.99 5.07
CA CYS A 121 -0.36 2.38 4.56
C CYS A 121 -0.38 3.84 4.10
N LYS A 122 0.24 4.74 4.87
CA LYS A 122 0.37 6.16 4.52
C LYS A 122 1.12 6.35 3.21
N ASP A 123 2.19 5.60 2.97
CA ASP A 123 2.98 5.67 1.75
C ASP A 123 2.17 5.20 0.54
N VAL A 124 1.39 4.12 0.69
CA VAL A 124 0.45 3.68 -0.34
C VAL A 124 -0.58 4.76 -0.65
N MET A 125 -1.14 5.42 0.36
CA MET A 125 -2.13 6.47 0.13
C MET A 125 -1.52 7.75 -0.46
N SER A 126 -0.27 8.08 -0.09
CA SER A 126 0.41 9.30 -0.55
C SER A 126 1.00 9.15 -1.95
N HIS A 127 1.65 8.02 -2.23
CA HIS A 127 2.41 7.78 -3.46
C HIS A 127 1.71 6.81 -4.42
N GLY A 128 0.89 5.89 -3.90
CA GLY A 128 0.15 4.89 -4.65
C GLY A 128 -1.32 5.22 -4.93
N SER A 129 -1.80 6.44 -4.61
CA SER A 129 -3.21 6.83 -4.74
C SER A 129 -3.80 6.55 -6.12
N THR A 130 -3.02 6.76 -7.18
CA THR A 130 -3.46 6.49 -8.56
C THR A 130 -3.67 4.99 -8.80
N ALA A 131 -2.76 4.15 -8.31
CA ALA A 131 -2.89 2.70 -8.39
C ALA A 131 -4.12 2.23 -7.58
N PHE A 132 -4.29 2.75 -6.36
CA PHE A 132 -5.44 2.48 -5.51
C PHE A 132 -6.76 2.80 -6.22
N ILE A 133 -6.90 4.01 -6.79
CA ILE A 133 -8.11 4.43 -7.51
C ILE A 133 -8.37 3.52 -8.72
N ASN A 134 -7.34 3.17 -9.49
CA ASN A 134 -7.49 2.32 -10.67
C ASN A 134 -7.88 0.88 -10.30
N ILE A 135 -7.33 0.33 -9.21
CA ILE A 135 -7.74 -0.98 -8.68
C ILE A 135 -9.24 -0.95 -8.29
N VAL A 136 -9.69 0.13 -7.66
CA VAL A 136 -11.11 0.31 -7.34
C VAL A 136 -11.98 0.39 -8.58
N ARG A 137 -11.58 1.17 -9.59
CA ARG A 137 -12.34 1.34 -10.84
C ARG A 137 -12.41 0.06 -11.68
N THR A 138 -11.38 -0.78 -11.62
CA THR A 138 -11.29 -2.02 -12.39
C THR A 138 -11.96 -3.21 -11.70
N GLY A 139 -12.52 -3.02 -10.49
CA GLY A 139 -13.17 -4.09 -9.73
C GLY A 139 -12.19 -5.10 -9.11
N LEU A 140 -10.89 -4.78 -9.09
CA LEU A 140 -9.84 -5.66 -8.58
C LEU A 140 -9.62 -5.51 -7.06
N SER A 141 -10.37 -4.64 -6.40
CA SER A 141 -10.14 -4.27 -5.00
C SER A 141 -10.13 -5.39 -3.98
N ARG A 142 -10.80 -6.52 -4.28
CA ARG A 142 -10.87 -7.68 -3.38
C ARG A 142 -9.69 -8.65 -3.56
N HIS A 143 -8.89 -8.45 -4.60
CA HIS A 143 -7.83 -9.37 -5.02
C HIS A 143 -6.44 -8.81 -4.78
N ILE A 144 -6.33 -7.53 -4.45
CA ILE A 144 -5.05 -6.84 -4.22
C ILE A 144 -5.07 -6.26 -2.82
N THR A 145 -4.02 -6.55 -2.06
CA THR A 145 -3.78 -6.09 -0.70
C THR A 145 -3.00 -4.78 -0.67
N ILE A 146 -3.08 -4.05 0.45
CA ILE A 146 -2.27 -2.85 0.67
C ILE A 146 -0.78 -3.18 0.69
N GLY A 147 -0.41 -4.32 1.28
CA GLY A 147 0.96 -4.81 1.32
C GLY A 147 1.54 -5.05 -0.08
N GLU A 148 0.78 -5.66 -0.99
CA GLU A 148 1.23 -5.86 -2.39
C GLU A 148 1.44 -4.54 -3.13
N ILE A 149 0.58 -3.54 -2.89
CA ILE A 149 0.76 -2.19 -3.47
C ILE A 149 2.02 -1.55 -2.88
N TYR A 150 2.20 -1.62 -1.56
CA TYR A 150 3.38 -1.08 -0.89
C TYR A 150 4.67 -1.72 -1.43
N LEU A 151 4.68 -3.04 -1.58
CA LEU A 151 5.79 -3.78 -2.17
C LEU A 151 6.07 -3.36 -3.61
N ALA A 152 5.05 -3.21 -4.43
CA ALA A 152 5.21 -2.76 -5.81
C ALA A 152 5.78 -1.33 -5.91
N LEU A 153 5.51 -0.47 -4.91
CA LEU A 153 6.03 0.90 -4.83
C LEU A 153 7.47 0.96 -4.31
N THR A 154 7.81 0.11 -3.34
CA THR A 154 9.11 0.15 -2.64
C THR A 154 10.14 -0.81 -3.23
N SER A 155 9.71 -1.80 -4.02
CA SER A 155 10.62 -2.70 -4.70
C SER A 155 11.54 -1.93 -5.65
N PRO A 156 12.88 -2.08 -5.53
CA PRO A 156 13.82 -1.47 -6.46
C PRO A 156 13.74 -2.11 -7.86
N LYS A 157 13.14 -3.30 -7.96
CA LYS A 157 12.90 -4.01 -9.21
C LYS A 157 11.44 -3.85 -9.62
N CYS A 158 11.22 -3.29 -10.79
CA CYS A 158 9.90 -3.34 -11.40
C CYS A 158 9.73 -4.73 -12.01
N GLY A 159 8.68 -5.49 -11.65
CA GLY A 159 8.39 -6.78 -12.29
C GLY A 159 8.12 -6.73 -13.80
N PHE A 160 8.14 -5.53 -14.39
CA PHE A 160 8.01 -5.29 -15.83
C PHE A 160 9.20 -4.58 -16.47
N CYS A 161 10.18 -4.11 -15.69
CA CYS A 161 11.41 -3.53 -16.23
C CYS A 161 12.54 -4.51 -15.96
N GLU A 162 13.26 -4.89 -17.00
CA GLU A 162 14.56 -5.56 -16.86
C GLU A 162 15.59 -4.61 -16.24
#